data_AF-A0A523R3C0-F1
#
_entry.id   AF-A0A523R3C0-F1
#
_cell.length_a   1.000
_cell.length_b   1.000
_cell.length_c   1.000
_cell.angle_alpha   90.00
_cell.angle_beta   90.00
_cell.angle_gamma   90.00
#
_symmetry.space_group_name_H-M   'P 1'
#
loop_
_entity.id
_entity.type
_entity.pdbx_description
1 polymer ?
#
loop_
_entity_poly.entity_id
_entity_poly.type
_entity_poly.pdbx_seq_one_letter_code
_entity_poly.pdbx_strand_id
1 'polypeptide(L)'
;MRKIWVRVDPWDKKMVTTALEGGADGIMVPQGFSEKVKELGRIQTISEDGDLKLGEDVVFFSIKSGEDEEKIVKLSHNKRVILECSDWTIIPLENLIAKGAKVIAQVRDLKEVQTAFDILEKGVDHVLFHSDNVIELKKVLSWFSSEGDKISLLAAEIVEIRPVGMGDRVCVDTCTSMGMGQGMLVGNSSSALFLIHAESISNPYVSPRPFRVNAGPVHSYTKIPGEKTTYLS
;
A
#
# COMPACT_ATOMS: atom_id res chain seq x y z
N MET A 1 1.86 9.77 -4.74
CA MET A 1 1.30 8.61 -4.02
C MET A 1 2.49 7.83 -3.55
N ARG A 2 2.62 7.65 -2.23
CA ARG A 2 3.78 7.01 -1.61
C ARG A 2 3.89 5.57 -2.12
N LYS A 3 5.12 5.08 -2.26
CA LYS A 3 5.43 3.69 -2.63
C LYS A 3 6.40 3.05 -1.65
N ILE A 4 6.27 1.73 -1.49
CA ILE A 4 7.20 0.93 -0.71
C ILE A 4 7.68 -0.30 -1.50
N TRP A 5 8.99 -0.39 -1.67
CA TRP A 5 9.65 -1.61 -2.12
C TRP A 5 10.26 -2.35 -0.94
N VAL A 6 10.36 -3.67 -1.06
CA VAL A 6 10.99 -4.53 -0.03
C VAL A 6 12.19 -5.24 -0.64
N ARG A 7 13.37 -5.05 -0.06
CA ARG A 7 14.60 -5.76 -0.44
C ARG A 7 14.72 -7.06 0.34
N VAL A 8 14.68 -8.18 -0.38
CA VAL A 8 14.86 -9.53 0.14
C VAL A 8 16.10 -10.17 -0.50
N ASP A 9 17.26 -9.77 0.02
CA ASP A 9 18.58 -10.19 -0.43
C ASP A 9 19.45 -10.45 0.80
N PRO A 10 19.76 -11.72 1.13
CA PRO A 10 19.50 -12.94 0.36
C PRO A 10 18.01 -13.37 0.33
N TRP A 11 17.66 -14.26 -0.60
CA TRP A 11 16.27 -14.75 -0.75
C TRP A 11 15.70 -15.36 0.54
N ASP A 12 14.56 -14.85 0.99
CA ASP A 12 13.74 -15.41 2.05
C ASP A 12 12.27 -15.44 1.62
N LYS A 13 11.75 -16.66 1.40
CA LYS A 13 10.35 -16.88 1.00
C LYS A 13 9.36 -16.25 1.99
N LYS A 14 9.62 -16.32 3.29
CA LYS A 14 8.73 -15.78 4.33
C LYS A 14 8.64 -14.26 4.26
N MET A 15 9.75 -13.60 3.97
CA MET A 15 9.79 -12.15 3.80
C MET A 15 9.06 -11.74 2.51
N VAL A 16 9.25 -12.46 1.41
CA VAL A 16 8.54 -12.23 0.13
C VAL A 16 7.04 -12.38 0.30
N THR A 17 6.56 -13.46 0.91
CA THR A 17 5.11 -13.65 1.12
C THR A 17 4.53 -12.58 2.05
N THR A 18 5.27 -12.19 3.09
CA THR A 18 4.84 -11.10 3.99
C THR A 18 4.74 -9.77 3.24
N ALA A 19 5.68 -9.46 2.35
CA ALA A 19 5.66 -8.25 1.52
C ALA A 19 4.47 -8.25 0.55
N LEU A 20 4.20 -9.38 -0.10
CA LEU A 20 3.05 -9.56 -0.99
C LEU A 20 1.73 -9.37 -0.25
N GLU A 21 1.54 -10.05 0.88
CA GLU A 21 0.32 -9.99 1.69
C GLU A 21 0.08 -8.60 2.30
N GLY A 22 1.15 -7.89 2.65
CA GLY A 22 1.09 -6.54 3.22
C GLY A 22 1.01 -5.43 2.17
N GLY A 23 0.86 -5.76 0.88
CA GLY A 23 0.60 -4.77 -0.17
C GLY A 23 1.81 -3.94 -0.61
N ALA A 24 3.02 -4.51 -0.58
CA ALA A 24 4.19 -3.84 -1.14
C ALA A 24 4.02 -3.53 -2.64
N ASP A 25 4.58 -2.42 -3.12
CA ASP A 25 4.53 -2.02 -4.53
C ASP A 25 5.53 -2.77 -5.41
N GLY A 26 6.59 -3.32 -4.80
CA GLY A 26 7.67 -4.01 -5.50
C GLY A 26 8.58 -4.79 -4.57
N ILE A 27 9.20 -5.83 -5.10
CA ILE A 27 10.11 -6.70 -4.36
C ILE A 27 11.45 -6.78 -5.10
N MET A 28 12.52 -6.40 -4.39
CA MET A 28 13.88 -6.53 -4.88
C MET A 28 14.49 -7.85 -4.40
N VAL A 29 15.02 -8.66 -5.32
CA VAL A 29 15.57 -10.00 -5.05
C VAL A 29 16.87 -10.23 -5.83
N PRO A 30 17.71 -11.19 -5.40
CA PRO A 30 18.86 -11.63 -6.17
C PRO A 30 18.49 -12.14 -7.56
N GLN A 31 19.46 -12.12 -8.47
CA GLN A 31 19.31 -12.65 -9.82
C GLN A 31 18.83 -14.12 -9.80
N GLY A 32 17.88 -14.45 -10.66
CA GLY A 32 17.32 -15.81 -10.80
C GLY A 32 16.17 -16.11 -9.86
N PHE A 33 15.72 -15.14 -9.05
CA PHE A 33 14.57 -15.27 -8.16
C PHE A 33 13.36 -14.45 -8.62
N SER A 34 13.46 -13.67 -9.71
CA SER A 34 12.35 -12.88 -10.24
C SER A 34 11.13 -13.76 -10.55
N GLU A 35 11.32 -14.85 -11.30
CA GLU A 35 10.25 -15.80 -11.64
C GLU A 35 9.61 -16.44 -10.39
N LYS A 36 10.41 -16.77 -9.37
CA LYS A 36 9.90 -17.33 -8.12
C LYS A 36 9.00 -16.35 -7.37
N VAL A 37 9.25 -15.04 -7.45
CA VAL A 37 8.33 -14.03 -6.90
C VAL A 37 7.04 -14.03 -7.70
N LYS A 38 7.12 -14.09 -9.04
CA LYS A 38 5.94 -14.08 -9.93
C LYS A 38 5.04 -15.30 -9.75
N GLU A 39 5.62 -16.47 -9.42
CA GLU A 39 4.87 -17.67 -9.04
C GLU A 39 4.03 -17.47 -7.76
N LEU A 40 4.50 -16.63 -6.83
CA LEU A 40 3.82 -16.36 -5.56
C LEU A 40 2.79 -15.23 -5.67
N GLY A 41 2.98 -14.28 -6.59
CA GLY A 41 2.04 -13.18 -6.77
C GLY A 41 2.41 -12.19 -7.87
N ARG A 42 1.41 -11.43 -8.32
CA ARG A 42 1.60 -10.38 -9.33
C ARG A 42 2.11 -9.10 -8.66
N ILE A 43 3.41 -8.88 -8.72
CA ILE A 43 4.09 -7.69 -8.18
C ILE A 43 5.24 -7.27 -9.10
N GLN A 44 5.68 -6.01 -8.99
CA GLN A 44 6.87 -5.54 -9.70
C GLN A 44 8.13 -6.17 -9.08
N THR A 45 8.98 -6.81 -9.90
CA THR A 45 10.26 -7.38 -9.45
C THR A 45 11.42 -6.47 -9.83
N ILE A 46 12.35 -6.28 -8.89
CA ILE A 46 13.57 -5.49 -9.09
C ILE A 46 14.76 -6.43 -8.94
N SER A 47 15.38 -6.78 -10.06
CA SER A 47 16.53 -7.68 -10.12
C SER A 47 17.21 -7.56 -11.47
N GLU A 48 18.36 -8.18 -11.68
CA GLU A 48 19.01 -8.21 -13.02
C GLU A 48 18.12 -8.91 -14.07
N ASP A 49 17.32 -9.88 -13.65
CA ASP A 49 16.29 -10.60 -14.43
C ASP A 49 14.85 -10.14 -14.09
N GLY A 50 14.70 -8.98 -13.44
CA GLY A 50 13.42 -8.41 -13.01
C GLY A 50 12.71 -7.58 -14.08
N ASP A 51 11.50 -7.09 -13.74
CA ASP A 51 10.80 -6.08 -14.54
C ASP A 51 11.61 -4.77 -14.60
N LEU A 52 12.29 -4.44 -13.49
CA LEU A 52 13.21 -3.32 -13.39
C LEU A 52 14.62 -3.85 -13.12
N LYS A 53 15.54 -3.51 -14.02
CA LYS A 53 16.91 -4.01 -14.00
C LYS A 53 17.84 -3.17 -13.14
N LEU A 54 18.57 -3.84 -12.26
CA LEU A 54 19.67 -3.22 -11.51
C LEU A 54 20.77 -2.78 -12.49
N GLY A 55 21.32 -1.58 -12.29
CA GLY A 55 22.32 -0.96 -13.17
C GLY A 55 21.73 -0.19 -14.37
N GLU A 56 20.63 -0.66 -14.93
CA GLU A 56 19.94 -0.01 -16.06
C GLU A 56 18.85 0.95 -15.57
N ASP A 57 17.77 0.43 -14.97
CA ASP A 57 16.59 1.19 -14.52
C ASP A 57 16.74 1.73 -13.10
N VAL A 58 17.42 0.96 -12.26
CA VAL A 58 17.56 1.19 -10.82
C VAL A 58 19.03 1.14 -10.45
N VAL A 59 19.52 2.15 -9.74
CA VAL A 59 20.94 2.25 -9.33
C VAL A 59 21.05 2.54 -7.85
N PHE A 60 22.00 1.87 -7.20
CA PHE A 60 22.40 2.21 -5.84
C PHE A 60 23.43 3.33 -5.86
N PHE A 61 23.27 4.29 -4.95
CA PHE A 61 24.22 5.37 -4.76
C PHE A 61 24.50 5.53 -3.25
N SER A 62 25.75 5.30 -2.86
CA SER A 62 26.21 5.51 -1.49
C SER A 62 26.72 6.95 -1.35
N ILE A 63 26.10 7.71 -0.46
CA ILE A 63 26.45 9.10 -0.21
C ILE A 63 27.73 9.18 0.62
N LYS A 64 28.75 9.89 0.12
CA LYS A 64 30.02 10.06 0.84
C LYS A 64 30.33 11.51 1.18
N SER A 65 29.85 12.47 0.40
CA SER A 65 30.12 13.89 0.60
C SER A 65 29.10 14.79 -0.10
N GLY A 66 28.96 16.05 0.33
CA GLY A 66 28.06 17.05 -0.29
C GLY A 66 28.27 17.30 -1.79
N GLU A 67 29.44 16.97 -2.35
CA GLU A 67 29.71 17.05 -3.80
C GLU A 67 28.92 16.02 -4.61
N ASP A 68 28.35 15.01 -3.96
CA ASP A 68 27.56 13.97 -4.62
C ASP A 68 26.12 14.44 -4.94
N GLU A 69 25.65 15.55 -4.36
CA GLU A 69 24.30 16.05 -4.58
C GLU A 69 24.00 16.30 -6.07
N GLU A 70 24.90 16.98 -6.78
CA GLU A 70 24.70 17.27 -8.21
C GLU A 70 24.67 16.01 -9.07
N LYS A 71 25.46 15.00 -8.70
CA LYS A 71 25.48 13.70 -9.40
C LYS A 71 24.15 12.99 -9.19
N ILE A 72 23.66 12.95 -7.95
CA ILE A 72 22.38 12.30 -7.60
C ILE A 72 21.23 12.97 -8.34
N VAL A 73 21.16 14.30 -8.34
CA VAL A 73 20.13 15.05 -9.07
C VAL A 73 20.16 14.66 -10.55
N LYS A 74 21.32 14.72 -11.23
CA LYS A 74 21.44 14.35 -12.65
C LYS A 74 21.05 12.90 -12.93
N LEU A 75 21.48 11.94 -12.10
CA LEU A 75 21.09 10.53 -12.26
C LEU A 75 19.59 10.31 -12.08
N SER A 76 18.98 10.98 -11.09
CA SER A 76 17.57 10.81 -10.74
C SER A 76 16.57 11.26 -11.82
N HIS A 77 17.00 12.04 -12.80
CA HIS A 77 16.17 12.42 -13.94
C HIS A 77 15.95 11.26 -14.92
N ASN A 78 16.92 10.36 -15.05
CA ASN A 78 16.89 9.28 -16.03
C ASN A 78 16.66 7.90 -15.40
N LYS A 79 17.05 7.73 -14.14
CA LYS A 79 17.03 6.44 -13.43
C LYS A 79 16.43 6.59 -12.04
N ARG A 80 15.97 5.47 -11.48
CA ARG A 80 15.56 5.40 -10.07
C ARG A 80 16.80 5.22 -9.20
N VAL A 81 17.11 6.21 -8.38
CA VAL A 81 18.31 6.20 -7.53
C VAL A 81 17.93 5.79 -6.11
N ILE A 82 18.45 4.66 -5.66
CA ILE A 82 18.33 4.19 -4.28
C ILE A 82 19.51 4.74 -3.49
N LEU A 83 19.21 5.49 -2.44
CA LEU A 83 20.21 6.07 -1.57
C LEU A 83 20.53 5.12 -0.43
N GLU A 84 21.77 4.64 -0.40
CA GLU A 84 22.35 3.91 0.72
C GLU A 84 23.01 4.93 1.66
N CYS A 85 22.28 5.33 2.71
CA CYS A 85 22.81 6.21 3.75
C CYS A 85 23.24 5.36 4.95
N SER A 86 24.55 5.33 5.24
CA SER A 86 25.06 4.81 6.51
C SER A 86 24.91 5.82 7.66
N ASP A 87 24.81 7.11 7.31
CA ASP A 87 24.62 8.22 8.24
C ASP A 87 23.80 9.32 7.56
N TRP A 88 22.62 9.62 8.11
CA TRP A 88 21.68 10.63 7.60
C TRP A 88 22.14 12.07 7.87
N THR A 89 23.20 12.27 8.66
CA THR A 89 23.76 13.60 8.93
C THR A 89 24.72 14.10 7.84
N ILE A 90 25.19 13.23 6.93
CA ILE A 90 26.17 13.60 5.90
C ILE A 90 25.54 14.47 4.81
N ILE A 91 24.34 14.11 4.34
CA ILE A 91 23.52 14.93 3.42
C ILE A 91 22.04 14.76 3.79
N PRO A 92 21.36 15.82 4.24
CA PRO A 92 19.92 15.80 4.44
C PRO A 92 19.21 15.51 3.11
N LEU A 93 18.36 14.48 3.12
CA LEU A 93 17.47 14.12 2.01
C LEU A 93 16.62 15.32 1.53
N GLU A 94 16.31 16.21 2.48
CA GLU A 94 15.80 17.57 2.29
C GLU A 94 16.43 18.32 1.10
N ASN A 95 17.77 18.38 1.06
CA ASN A 95 18.50 19.15 0.06
C ASN A 95 18.30 18.58 -1.34
N LEU A 96 18.28 17.25 -1.45
CA LEU A 96 18.10 16.53 -2.71
C LEU A 96 16.68 16.74 -3.25
N ILE A 97 15.67 16.62 -2.39
CA ILE A 97 14.26 16.85 -2.74
C ILE A 97 14.05 18.31 -3.18
N ALA A 98 14.63 19.27 -2.45
CA ALA A 98 14.54 20.69 -2.79
C ALA A 98 15.12 21.02 -4.18
N LYS A 99 16.14 20.26 -4.61
CA LYS A 99 16.75 20.34 -5.94
C LYS A 99 16.01 19.53 -7.01
N GLY A 100 14.87 18.92 -6.68
CA GLY A 100 14.03 18.16 -7.60
C GLY A 100 14.51 16.73 -7.86
N ALA A 101 15.39 16.18 -7.03
CA ALA A 101 15.84 14.80 -7.18
C ALA A 101 14.72 13.80 -6.86
N LYS A 102 14.54 12.80 -7.74
CA LYS A 102 13.61 11.68 -7.52
C LYS A 102 14.37 10.47 -7.01
N VAL A 103 14.44 10.34 -5.69
CA VAL A 103 15.24 9.31 -5.02
C VAL A 103 14.36 8.31 -4.28
N ILE A 104 14.93 7.17 -3.95
CA ILE A 104 14.33 6.12 -3.12
C ILE A 104 15.18 6.01 -1.86
N ALA A 105 14.60 6.30 -0.70
CA ALA A 105 15.31 6.22 0.57
C ALA A 105 15.32 4.78 1.09
N GLN A 106 16.50 4.23 1.38
CA GLN A 106 16.58 2.94 2.06
C GLN A 106 16.31 3.10 3.56
N VAL A 107 15.43 2.27 4.10
CA VAL A 107 14.95 2.34 5.49
C VAL A 107 14.91 0.95 6.12
N ARG A 108 15.06 0.85 7.43
CA ARG A 108 15.21 -0.42 8.17
C ARG A 108 14.10 -0.71 9.16
N ASP A 109 13.41 0.33 9.60
CA ASP A 109 12.35 0.23 10.61
C ASP A 109 11.25 1.28 10.39
N LEU A 110 10.18 1.19 11.18
CA LEU A 110 9.05 2.11 11.07
C LEU A 110 9.43 3.58 11.35
N LYS A 111 10.41 3.81 12.23
CA LYS A 111 10.83 5.18 12.58
C LYS A 111 11.54 5.84 11.41
N GLU A 112 12.43 5.12 10.74
CA GLU A 112 13.11 5.61 9.53
C GLU A 112 12.13 5.82 8.37
N VAL A 113 11.15 4.93 8.19
CA VAL A 113 10.08 5.09 7.19
C VAL A 113 9.31 6.40 7.44
N GLN A 114 8.84 6.63 8.66
CA GLN A 114 8.12 7.86 9.03
C GLN A 114 8.98 9.10 8.78
N THR A 115 10.23 9.06 9.25
CA THR A 115 11.19 10.14 9.06
C THR A 115 11.38 10.45 7.58
N ALA A 116 11.60 9.44 6.73
CA ALA A 116 11.82 9.62 5.28
C ALA A 116 10.61 10.26 4.57
N PHE A 117 9.39 9.94 5.02
CA PHE A 117 8.17 10.54 4.48
C PHE A 117 7.85 11.93 5.03
N ASP A 118 8.33 12.27 6.23
CA ASP A 118 8.04 13.54 6.91
C ASP A 118 9.00 14.68 6.53
N ILE A 119 10.21 14.37 6.03
CA ILE A 119 11.26 15.31 5.62
C ILE A 119 10.73 16.31 4.53
N LEU A 120 10.18 17.46 4.96
CA LEU A 120 9.69 18.62 4.17
C LEU A 120 8.21 18.71 3.74
N GLU A 121 7.25 18.04 4.38
CA GLU A 121 5.81 18.07 3.99
C GLU A 121 5.50 17.61 2.55
N LYS A 122 6.54 17.46 1.70
CA LYS A 122 6.55 16.88 0.36
C LYS A 122 6.95 15.40 0.41
N GLY A 123 7.81 15.02 1.36
CA GLY A 123 8.31 13.66 1.58
C GLY A 123 9.08 13.08 0.39
N VAL A 124 9.75 11.94 0.57
CA VAL A 124 10.11 11.10 -0.57
C VAL A 124 8.86 10.35 -1.01
N ASP A 125 8.60 10.27 -2.31
CA ASP A 125 7.46 9.48 -2.82
C ASP A 125 7.67 7.96 -2.70
N HIS A 126 8.85 7.50 -2.27
CA HIS A 126 9.26 6.11 -2.40
C HIS A 126 10.36 5.70 -1.41
N VAL A 127 10.16 4.60 -0.70
CA VAL A 127 11.17 4.00 0.18
C VAL A 127 11.47 2.55 -0.20
N LEU A 128 12.69 2.11 0.10
CA LEU A 128 13.12 0.71 0.04
C LEU A 128 13.32 0.18 1.46
N PHE A 129 12.41 -0.66 1.93
CA PHE A 129 12.57 -1.35 3.21
C PHE A 129 13.59 -2.48 3.08
N HIS A 130 14.58 -2.50 3.97
CA HIS A 130 15.59 -3.55 4.06
C HIS A 130 15.90 -3.88 5.51
N SER A 131 15.48 -5.06 5.96
CA SER A 131 15.75 -5.59 7.30
C SER A 131 15.48 -7.08 7.33
N ASP A 132 16.22 -7.82 8.15
CA ASP A 132 16.00 -9.26 8.35
C ASP A 132 14.80 -9.55 9.29
N ASN A 133 14.14 -8.50 9.80
CA ASN A 133 13.07 -8.61 10.78
C ASN A 133 11.67 -8.54 10.14
N VAL A 134 11.06 -9.72 9.97
CA VAL A 134 9.67 -9.85 9.45
C VAL A 134 8.63 -9.14 10.33
N ILE A 135 8.86 -9.04 11.65
CA ILE A 135 7.92 -8.34 12.55
C ILE A 135 7.94 -6.85 12.23
N GLU A 136 9.13 -6.29 11.96
CA GLU A 136 9.27 -4.88 11.61
C GLU A 136 8.67 -4.58 10.24
N LEU A 137 8.87 -5.46 9.25
CA LEU A 137 8.21 -5.37 7.95
C LEU A 137 6.68 -5.30 8.09
N LYS A 138 6.09 -6.17 8.93
CA LYS A 138 4.63 -6.15 9.17
C LYS A 138 4.15 -4.84 9.78
N LYS A 139 4.91 -4.26 10.72
CA LYS A 139 4.57 -2.95 11.30
C LYS A 139 4.60 -1.86 10.23
N VAL A 140 5.65 -1.84 9.40
CA VAL A 140 5.80 -0.87 8.31
C VAL A 140 4.66 -0.98 7.31
N LEU A 141 4.37 -2.18 6.80
CA LEU A 141 3.30 -2.40 5.82
C LEU A 141 1.91 -2.08 6.39
N SER A 142 1.67 -2.42 7.67
CA SER A 142 0.44 -2.06 8.37
C SER A 142 0.29 -0.55 8.51
N TRP A 143 1.35 0.16 8.89
CA TRP A 143 1.36 1.61 8.96
C TRP A 143 1.10 2.24 7.59
N PHE A 144 1.77 1.74 6.55
CA PHE A 144 1.62 2.19 5.17
C PHE A 144 0.18 1.98 4.64
N SER A 145 -0.40 0.83 4.93
CA SER A 145 -1.80 0.51 4.58
C SER A 145 -2.80 1.36 5.38
N SER A 146 -2.47 1.68 6.64
CA SER A 146 -3.31 2.53 7.50
C SER A 146 -3.34 3.99 7.03
N GLU A 147 -2.41 4.39 6.17
CA GLU A 147 -2.39 5.72 5.55
C GLU A 147 -3.33 5.84 4.35
N GLY A 148 -4.01 4.76 3.95
CA GLY A 148 -5.17 4.84 3.07
C GLY A 148 -6.29 5.70 3.67
N ASP A 149 -7.21 6.18 2.83
CA ASP A 149 -8.34 7.06 3.18
C ASP A 149 -9.03 6.59 4.49
N LYS A 150 -8.70 7.22 5.62
CA LYS A 150 -9.36 6.96 6.90
C LYS A 150 -10.69 7.69 6.91
N ILE A 151 -11.77 6.92 6.85
CA ILE A 151 -13.13 7.46 6.95
C ILE A 151 -13.64 7.27 8.38
N SER A 152 -13.80 8.36 9.11
CA SER A 152 -14.46 8.33 10.41
C SER A 152 -15.96 8.09 10.24
N LEU A 153 -16.47 7.04 10.88
CA LEU A 153 -17.90 6.75 10.90
C LEU A 153 -18.59 7.61 11.95
N LEU A 154 -19.76 8.11 11.61
CA LEU A 154 -20.65 8.80 12.55
C LEU A 154 -21.87 7.91 12.82
N ALA A 155 -22.34 7.92 14.06
CA ALA A 155 -23.60 7.28 14.40
C ALA A 155 -24.75 8.09 13.80
N ALA A 156 -25.72 7.40 13.20
CA ALA A 156 -26.95 7.98 12.70
C ALA A 156 -28.15 7.23 13.29
N GLU A 157 -29.23 7.95 13.57
CA GLU A 157 -30.48 7.37 14.05
C GLU A 157 -31.39 7.02 12.87
N ILE A 158 -31.97 5.82 12.88
CA ILE A 158 -32.97 5.41 11.90
C ILE A 158 -34.33 5.92 12.38
N VAL A 159 -34.83 6.99 11.76
CA VAL A 159 -36.11 7.60 12.11
C VAL A 159 -37.33 6.87 11.52
N GLU A 160 -37.17 6.25 10.35
CA GLU A 160 -38.24 5.58 9.64
C GLU A 160 -37.67 4.55 8.65
N ILE A 161 -38.39 3.43 8.47
CA ILE A 161 -38.08 2.42 7.44
C ILE A 161 -39.31 2.26 6.55
N ARG A 162 -39.15 2.46 5.24
CA ARG A 162 -40.23 2.31 4.24
C ARG A 162 -39.93 1.18 3.25
N PRO A 163 -40.87 0.25 3.01
CA PRO A 163 -40.77 -0.69 1.91
C PRO A 163 -40.84 0.04 0.55
N VAL A 164 -39.91 -0.26 -0.35
CA VAL A 164 -39.82 0.36 -1.69
C VAL A 164 -40.26 -0.57 -2.83
N GLY A 165 -40.71 -1.80 -2.51
CA GLY A 165 -41.12 -2.81 -3.48
C GLY A 165 -40.03 -3.82 -3.82
N MET A 166 -40.25 -4.60 -4.88
CA MET A 166 -39.29 -5.57 -5.40
C MET A 166 -38.28 -4.91 -6.34
N GLY A 167 -37.04 -5.38 -6.34
CA GLY A 167 -36.00 -4.93 -7.25
C GLY A 167 -34.77 -5.83 -7.21
N ASP A 168 -33.84 -5.57 -8.13
CA ASP A 168 -32.57 -6.29 -8.20
C ASP A 168 -31.62 -5.83 -7.10
N ARG A 169 -30.88 -6.80 -6.53
CA ARG A 169 -29.90 -6.58 -5.46
C ARG A 169 -28.52 -7.06 -5.87
N VAL A 170 -27.50 -6.41 -5.32
CA VAL A 170 -26.10 -6.77 -5.46
C VAL A 170 -25.60 -7.35 -4.14
N CYS A 171 -25.00 -8.54 -4.23
CA CYS A 171 -24.19 -9.14 -3.17
C CYS A 171 -22.74 -9.11 -3.65
N VAL A 172 -21.84 -8.58 -2.83
CA VAL A 172 -20.41 -8.52 -3.16
C VAL A 172 -19.68 -9.60 -2.38
N ASP A 173 -19.04 -10.51 -3.09
CA ASP A 173 -18.11 -11.48 -2.52
C ASP A 173 -16.69 -10.96 -2.63
N THR A 174 -15.93 -11.08 -1.54
CA THR A 174 -14.53 -10.66 -1.47
C THR A 174 -13.64 -11.87 -1.23
N CYS A 175 -12.33 -11.70 -1.44
CA CYS A 175 -11.32 -12.69 -1.05
C CYS A 175 -10.90 -12.55 0.43
N THR A 176 -11.64 -11.77 1.23
CA THR A 176 -11.29 -11.45 2.62
C THR A 176 -12.37 -11.95 3.56
N SER A 177 -11.98 -12.72 4.57
CA SER A 177 -12.91 -13.09 5.66
C SER A 177 -13.04 -11.92 6.64
N MET A 178 -14.11 -11.13 6.49
CA MET A 178 -14.35 -9.93 7.30
C MET A 178 -14.88 -10.29 8.70
N GLY A 179 -14.41 -9.55 9.70
CA GLY A 179 -14.84 -9.64 11.09
C GLY A 179 -16.05 -8.75 11.41
N MET A 180 -16.29 -8.56 12.71
CA MET A 180 -17.30 -7.61 13.20
C MET A 180 -16.81 -6.16 12.99
N GLY A 181 -17.72 -5.26 12.60
CA GLY A 181 -17.43 -3.89 12.21
C GLY A 181 -16.85 -3.72 10.81
N GLN A 182 -16.72 -4.80 10.02
CA GLN A 182 -16.15 -4.76 8.68
C GLN A 182 -17.21 -4.99 7.60
N GLY A 183 -17.04 -4.32 6.46
CA GLY A 183 -18.01 -4.35 5.37
C GLY A 183 -17.70 -3.31 4.30
N MET A 184 -18.74 -2.81 3.63
CA MET A 184 -18.60 -1.83 2.55
C MET A 184 -19.44 -0.58 2.84
N LEU A 185 -18.92 0.58 2.45
CA LEU A 185 -19.68 1.82 2.47
C LEU A 185 -20.62 1.82 1.26
N VAL A 186 -21.93 1.87 1.51
CA VAL A 186 -22.96 1.89 0.47
C VAL A 186 -24.03 2.92 0.82
N GLY A 187 -24.55 3.63 -0.19
CA GLY A 187 -25.65 4.55 0.00
C GLY A 187 -26.40 4.85 -1.28
N ASN A 188 -27.62 5.36 -1.14
CA ASN A 188 -28.42 5.81 -2.28
C ASN A 188 -27.86 7.10 -2.92
N SER A 189 -26.99 7.83 -2.22
CA SER A 189 -26.26 9.00 -2.69
C SER A 189 -24.75 8.78 -2.53
N SER A 190 -23.94 9.33 -3.43
CA SER A 190 -22.48 9.33 -3.30
C SER A 190 -21.98 10.18 -2.11
N SER A 191 -22.80 11.12 -1.63
CA SER A 191 -22.45 12.03 -0.52
C SER A 191 -22.75 11.50 0.87
N ALA A 192 -23.50 10.40 0.99
CA ALA A 192 -23.92 9.83 2.27
C ALA A 192 -24.00 8.31 2.17
N LEU A 193 -23.07 7.64 2.83
CA LEU A 193 -22.91 6.19 2.79
C LEU A 193 -23.05 5.61 4.19
N PHE A 194 -23.64 4.43 4.28
CA PHE A 194 -23.71 3.62 5.47
C PHE A 194 -22.69 2.49 5.39
N LEU A 195 -22.09 2.13 6.53
CA LEU A 195 -21.32 0.90 6.61
C LEU A 195 -22.29 -0.29 6.62
N ILE A 196 -22.37 -0.99 5.49
CA ILE A 196 -23.09 -2.25 5.38
C ILE A 196 -22.16 -3.38 5.78
N HIS A 197 -22.47 -3.98 6.92
CA HIS A 197 -21.68 -5.03 7.53
C HIS A 197 -21.67 -6.31 6.69
N ALA A 198 -20.54 -7.02 6.68
CA ALA A 198 -20.45 -8.35 6.11
C ALA A 198 -21.40 -9.33 6.81
N GLU A 199 -21.74 -10.44 6.16
CA GLU A 199 -22.53 -11.52 6.78
C GLU A 199 -21.69 -12.34 7.78
N SER A 200 -20.95 -11.69 8.66
CA SER A 200 -20.05 -12.32 9.64
C SER A 200 -20.70 -12.53 11.02
N ILE A 201 -21.92 -12.03 11.23
CA ILE A 201 -22.68 -12.24 12.48
C ILE A 201 -23.45 -13.57 12.38
N SER A 202 -23.14 -14.49 13.29
CA SER A 202 -23.84 -15.77 13.40
C SER A 202 -25.29 -15.56 13.84
N ASN A 203 -26.22 -16.29 13.23
CA ASN A 203 -27.60 -16.39 13.69
C ASN A 203 -28.06 -17.86 13.67
N PRO A 204 -29.16 -18.21 14.38
CA PRO A 204 -29.59 -19.60 14.52
C PRO A 204 -30.05 -20.28 13.23
N TYR A 205 -30.27 -19.53 12.15
CA TYR A 205 -30.96 -19.99 10.95
C TYR A 205 -30.02 -20.16 9.76
N VAL A 206 -28.91 -19.43 9.70
CA VAL A 206 -27.99 -19.41 8.56
C VAL A 206 -26.55 -19.24 9.03
N SER A 207 -25.65 -20.05 8.50
CA SER A 207 -24.21 -19.91 8.73
C SER A 207 -23.68 -18.59 8.17
N PRO A 208 -22.82 -17.87 8.91
CA PRO A 208 -22.23 -16.63 8.43
C PRO A 208 -21.35 -16.89 7.20
N ARG A 209 -21.36 -15.93 6.27
CA ARG A 209 -20.47 -15.84 5.10
C ARG A 209 -19.64 -14.57 5.25
N PRO A 210 -18.57 -14.59 6.06
CA PRO A 210 -17.79 -13.39 6.38
C PRO A 210 -17.12 -12.74 5.17
N PHE A 211 -17.10 -13.42 4.02
CA PHE A 211 -16.58 -12.87 2.76
C PHE A 211 -17.63 -12.11 1.93
N ARG A 212 -18.92 -12.16 2.31
CA ARG A 212 -20.05 -11.59 1.55
C ARG A 212 -20.64 -10.35 2.23
N VAL A 213 -20.97 -9.33 1.43
CA VAL A 213 -21.76 -8.16 1.84
C VAL A 213 -23.06 -8.09 1.02
N ASN A 214 -24.20 -8.00 1.70
CA ASN A 214 -25.48 -7.69 1.05
C ASN A 214 -25.57 -6.18 0.79
N ALA A 215 -24.88 -5.73 -0.26
CA ALA A 215 -24.59 -4.31 -0.46
C ALA A 215 -25.85 -3.46 -0.68
N GLY A 216 -26.86 -3.95 -1.39
CA GLY A 216 -28.13 -3.23 -1.58
C GLY A 216 -28.63 -3.29 -3.03
N PRO A 217 -29.47 -2.33 -3.47
CA PRO A 217 -29.98 -2.29 -4.84
C PRO A 217 -28.91 -1.85 -5.85
N VAL A 218 -29.09 -2.24 -7.12
CA VAL A 218 -28.15 -1.95 -8.23
C VAL A 218 -27.85 -0.46 -8.46
N HIS A 219 -28.74 0.44 -8.07
CA HIS A 219 -28.53 1.89 -8.25
C HIS A 219 -27.73 2.55 -7.11
N SER A 220 -27.44 1.83 -6.03
CA SER A 220 -26.69 2.38 -4.90
C SER A 220 -25.22 2.63 -5.28
N TYR A 221 -24.63 3.62 -4.64
CA TYR A 221 -23.21 3.93 -4.72
C TYR A 221 -22.42 3.15 -3.67
N THR A 222 -21.18 2.79 -4.00
CA THR A 222 -20.19 2.30 -3.05
C THR A 222 -18.90 3.10 -3.13
N LYS A 223 -18.21 3.25 -1.99
CA LYS A 223 -16.90 3.92 -1.91
C LYS A 223 -15.82 3.00 -2.45
N ILE A 224 -14.91 3.56 -3.24
CA ILE A 224 -13.69 2.92 -3.71
C ILE A 224 -12.47 3.78 -3.31
N PRO A 225 -11.24 3.23 -3.34
CA PRO A 225 -10.04 3.98 -2.98
C PRO A 225 -9.86 5.29 -3.76
N GLY A 226 -9.20 6.27 -3.13
CA GLY A 226 -8.87 7.57 -3.73
C GLY A 226 -10.06 8.53 -3.70
N GLU A 227 -10.82 8.50 -2.60
CA GLU A 227 -11.99 9.32 -2.35
C GLU A 227 -13.13 9.22 -3.40
N LYS A 228 -13.17 8.18 -4.24
CA LYS A 228 -14.16 8.02 -5.32
C LYS A 228 -15.35 7.14 -4.94
N THR A 229 -16.44 7.26 -5.69
CA THR A 229 -17.62 6.40 -5.61
C THR A 229 -17.98 5.82 -6.97
N THR A 230 -18.52 4.62 -7.00
CA THR A 230 -19.09 3.97 -8.20
C THR A 230 -20.45 3.37 -7.91
N TYR A 231 -21.25 3.08 -8.93
CA TYR A 231 -22.46 2.28 -8.76
C TYR A 231 -22.11 0.82 -8.41
N LEU A 232 -22.99 0.16 -7.64
CA LEU A 232 -22.98 -1.28 -7.49
C LEU A 232 -23.35 -1.94 -8.81
N SER A 233 -22.58 -2.93 -9.25
CA SER A 233 -22.80 -3.68 -10.49
C SER A 233 -22.52 -5.15 -10.28
#